data_AF-A0A3S4H0U1-F1
#
_entry.id   AF-A0A3S4H0U1-F1
#
_cell.length_a   1.000
_cell.length_b   1.000
_cell.length_c   1.000
_cell.angle_alpha   90.00
_cell.angle_beta   90.00
_cell.angle_gamma   90.00
#
_symmetry.space_group_name_H-M   'P 1'
#
loop_
_entity.id
_entity.type
_entity.pdbx_description
1 polymer ?
#
loop_
_entity_poly.entity_id
_entity_poly.type
_entity_poly.pdbx_seq_one_letter_code
_entity_poly.pdbx_strand_id
1 'polypeptide(L)'
;MVEWLRQRSRPYLFSNSLAPAIVAASIKVLEMVEEGADLRDRLWANARLFREKMTAAGFTLAGADHAIIPVMLGEAVVAQNFARELQKEGIYVTGFFYPVVPKGQARIPHPDVGGAYP
;
A
#
# COMPACT_ATOMS: atom_id res chain seq x y z
N MET A 1 -2.08 -19.21 24.95
CA MET A 1 -1.57 -19.18 23.56
C MET A 1 -0.36 -18.27 23.40
N VAL A 2 -0.45 -16.98 23.76
CA VAL A 2 0.68 -16.02 23.67
C VAL A 2 1.92 -16.51 24.43
N GLU A 3 1.76 -16.94 25.69
CA GLU A 3 2.88 -17.44 26.50
C GLU A 3 3.55 -18.68 25.90
N TRP A 4 2.75 -19.61 25.38
CA TRP A 4 3.25 -20.81 24.71
C TRP A 4 4.05 -20.47 23.43
N LEU A 5 3.62 -19.46 22.66
CA LEU A 5 4.35 -19.00 21.47
C LEU A 5 5.66 -18.30 21.85
N ARG A 6 5.70 -17.54 22.95
CA ARG A 6 6.93 -16.91 23.45
C ARG A 6 8.00 -17.95 23.78
N GLN A 7 7.60 -19.09 24.33
CA GLN A 7 8.50 -20.18 24.71
C GLN A 7 8.91 -21.10 23.56
N ARG A 8 8.23 -21.06 22.40
CA ARG A 8 8.45 -22.03 21.30
C ARG A 8 8.84 -21.39 19.96
N SER A 9 8.61 -20.08 19.80
CA SER A 9 8.94 -19.35 18.57
C SER A 9 10.42 -18.97 18.55
N ARG A 10 11.20 -19.63 17.69
CA ARG A 10 12.62 -19.29 17.47
C ARG A 10 12.84 -17.82 17.07
N PRO A 11 12.05 -17.22 16.16
CA PRO A 11 12.18 -15.79 15.84
C PRO A 11 11.95 -14.86 17.04
N TYR A 12 11.15 -15.28 18.03
CA TYR A 12 10.91 -14.50 19.24
C TYR A 12 12.05 -14.67 20.27
N LEU A 13 12.53 -15.90 20.46
CA LEU A 13 13.55 -16.24 21.46
C LEU A 13 14.96 -15.79 21.09
N PHE A 14 15.30 -15.80 19.79
CA PHE A 14 16.64 -15.50 19.29
C PHE A 14 16.74 -14.12 18.62
N SER A 15 15.80 -13.22 18.91
CA SER A 15 15.79 -11.84 18.42
C SER A 15 15.81 -10.85 19.57
N ASN A 16 16.38 -9.68 19.33
CA ASN A 16 16.38 -8.59 20.30
C ASN A 16 14.97 -8.01 20.45
N SER A 17 14.68 -7.54 21.67
CA SER A 17 13.47 -6.76 21.91
C SER A 17 13.51 -5.43 21.16
N LEU A 18 12.33 -4.92 20.79
CA LEU A 18 12.20 -3.61 20.15
C LEU A 18 12.71 -2.50 21.07
N ALA A 19 13.29 -1.47 20.47
CA ALA A 19 13.71 -0.28 21.20
C ALA A 19 12.50 0.39 21.88
N PRO A 20 12.63 0.89 23.13
CA PRO A 20 11.52 1.52 23.85
C PRO A 20 10.82 2.63 23.08
N ALA A 21 11.58 3.44 22.33
CA ALA A 21 11.03 4.51 21.49
C ALA A 21 10.10 3.97 20.37
N ILE A 22 10.44 2.84 19.75
CA ILE A 22 9.60 2.21 18.71
C ILE A 22 8.31 1.68 19.33
N VAL A 23 8.39 1.08 20.52
CA VAL A 23 7.21 0.56 21.22
C VAL A 23 6.27 1.71 21.60
N ALA A 24 6.80 2.78 22.19
CA ALA A 24 6.01 3.95 22.59
C ALA A 24 5.33 4.62 21.39
N ALA A 25 6.06 4.83 20.29
CA ALA A 25 5.49 5.38 19.07
C ALA A 25 4.41 4.47 18.47
N SER A 26 4.64 3.16 18.45
CA SER A 26 3.67 2.18 17.93
C SER A 26 2.37 2.18 18.75
N ILE A 27 2.46 2.22 20.08
CA ILE A 27 1.29 2.33 20.96
C ILE A 27 0.52 3.61 20.64
N LYS A 28 1.21 4.75 20.52
CA LYS A 28 0.54 6.01 20.21
C LYS A 28 -0.15 6.00 18.84
N VAL A 29 0.49 5.41 17.84
CA VAL A 29 -0.11 5.24 16.51
C VAL A 29 -1.37 4.37 16.61
N LEU A 30 -1.37 3.30 17.39
CA LEU A 30 -2.55 2.46 17.57
C LEU A 30 -3.71 3.22 18.22
N GLU A 31 -3.45 4.03 19.26
CA GLU A 31 -4.47 4.91 19.85
C GLU A 31 -5.06 5.88 18.81
N MET A 32 -4.20 6.52 18.01
CA MET A 32 -4.65 7.43 16.95
C MET A 32 -5.45 6.71 15.86
N VAL A 33 -5.08 5.47 15.54
CA VAL A 33 -5.81 4.64 14.58
C VAL A 33 -7.18 4.26 15.13
N GLU A 34 -7.31 3.91 16.42
CA GLU A 34 -8.60 3.62 17.03
C GLU A 34 -9.56 4.83 16.92
N GLU A 35 -9.07 6.03 17.24
CA GLU A 35 -9.82 7.29 17.19
C GLU A 35 -10.00 7.86 15.77
N GLY A 36 -9.24 7.39 14.78
CA GLY A 36 -9.10 7.99 13.44
C GLY A 36 -10.26 7.75 12.46
N ALA A 37 -11.52 7.80 12.90
CA ALA A 37 -12.70 7.59 12.04
C ALA A 37 -12.71 8.53 10.82
N ASP A 38 -12.46 9.82 11.03
CA ASP A 38 -12.46 10.83 9.96
C ASP A 38 -11.39 10.55 8.88
N LEU A 39 -10.22 10.06 9.28
CA LEU A 39 -9.16 9.69 8.34
C LEU A 39 -9.55 8.46 7.50
N ARG A 40 -10.24 7.49 8.10
CA ARG A 40 -10.80 6.34 7.37
C ARG A 40 -11.86 6.77 6.37
N ASP A 41 -12.74 7.68 6.76
CA ASP A 41 -13.80 8.17 5.86
C ASP A 41 -13.22 8.91 4.67
N ARG A 42 -12.21 9.75 4.89
CA ARG A 42 -11.46 10.42 3.81
C ARG A 42 -10.75 9.41 2.90
N LEU A 43 -10.12 8.38 3.47
CA LEU A 43 -9.48 7.32 2.71
C LEU A 43 -10.49 6.63 1.78
N TRP A 44 -11.67 6.26 2.29
CA TRP A 44 -12.71 5.60 1.49
C TRP A 44 -13.32 6.53 0.44
N ALA A 45 -13.52 7.81 0.74
CA ALA A 45 -13.97 8.78 -0.24
C ALA A 45 -12.98 8.94 -1.39
N ASN A 46 -11.68 9.05 -1.08
CA ASN A 46 -10.62 9.12 -2.09
C ASN A 46 -10.52 7.85 -2.92
N ALA A 47 -10.62 6.68 -2.28
CA ALA A 47 -10.60 5.39 -2.97
C ALA A 47 -11.77 5.25 -3.96
N ARG A 48 -12.99 5.65 -3.56
CA ARG A 48 -14.16 5.66 -4.45
C ARG A 48 -13.96 6.60 -5.63
N LEU A 49 -13.54 7.83 -5.35
CA LEU A 49 -13.27 8.84 -6.39
C LEU A 49 -12.23 8.35 -7.41
N PHE A 50 -11.12 7.77 -6.94
CA PHE A 50 -10.08 7.24 -7.82
C PHE A 50 -10.62 6.10 -8.69
N ARG A 51 -11.36 5.16 -8.09
CA ARG A 51 -11.95 4.03 -8.81
C ARG A 51 -12.90 4.51 -9.90
N GLU A 52 -13.83 5.40 -9.57
CA GLU A 52 -14.80 5.95 -10.51
C GLU A 52 -14.11 6.65 -11.69
N LYS A 53 -13.14 7.53 -11.41
CA LYS A 53 -12.42 8.27 -12.46
C LYS A 53 -11.58 7.36 -13.35
N MET A 54 -10.87 6.40 -12.77
CA MET A 54 -10.01 5.50 -13.55
C MET A 54 -10.83 4.50 -14.37
N THR A 55 -11.95 4.00 -13.84
CA THR A 55 -12.88 3.16 -14.61
C THR A 55 -13.52 3.97 -15.75
N ALA A 56 -13.94 5.21 -15.49
CA ALA A 56 -14.48 6.09 -16.54
C ALA A 56 -13.44 6.44 -17.63
N ALA A 57 -12.16 6.51 -17.27
CA ALA A 57 -11.05 6.67 -18.21
C ALA A 57 -10.69 5.39 -18.99
N GLY A 58 -11.38 4.27 -18.74
CA GLY A 58 -11.20 3.01 -19.47
C GLY A 58 -10.12 2.08 -18.89
N PHE A 59 -9.58 2.38 -17.70
CA PHE A 59 -8.61 1.48 -17.07
C PHE A 59 -9.28 0.27 -16.44
N THR A 60 -8.61 -0.88 -16.55
CA THR A 60 -9.00 -2.09 -15.84
C THR A 60 -8.41 -2.06 -14.43
N LEU A 61 -9.28 -2.12 -13.42
CA LEU A 61 -8.88 -2.11 -12.01
C LEU A 61 -9.12 -3.49 -11.39
N ALA A 62 -8.20 -3.96 -10.55
CA ALA A 62 -8.34 -5.22 -9.84
C ALA A 62 -8.95 -5.05 -8.44
N GLY A 63 -9.72 -6.05 -8.02
CA GLY A 63 -10.29 -6.17 -6.68
C GLY A 63 -11.40 -5.16 -6.36
N ALA A 64 -12.16 -5.43 -5.30
CA ALA A 64 -13.23 -4.59 -4.78
C ALA A 64 -13.04 -4.39 -3.27
N ASP A 65 -13.53 -3.25 -2.77
CA ASP A 65 -13.65 -2.96 -1.34
C ASP A 65 -12.33 -2.96 -0.54
N HIS A 66 -11.25 -2.46 -1.17
CA HIS A 66 -9.96 -2.25 -0.52
C HIS A 66 -9.38 -0.86 -0.83
N ALA A 67 -8.60 -0.33 0.10
CA ALA A 67 -7.95 0.97 -0.05
C ALA A 67 -6.90 1.01 -1.18
N ILE A 68 -6.23 -0.11 -1.47
CA ILE A 68 -5.17 -0.17 -2.49
C ILE A 68 -5.78 -0.55 -3.84
N ILE A 69 -5.95 0.38 -4.78
CA ILE A 69 -6.60 0.10 -6.07
C ILE A 69 -5.55 -0.16 -7.16
N PRO A 70 -5.33 -1.41 -7.62
CA PRO A 70 -4.32 -1.71 -8.63
C PRO A 70 -4.88 -1.47 -10.03
N VAL A 71 -4.17 -0.66 -10.82
CA VAL A 71 -4.40 -0.43 -12.24
C VAL A 71 -3.63 -1.48 -13.04
N MET A 72 -4.35 -2.29 -13.82
CA MET A 72 -3.80 -3.40 -14.58
C MET A 72 -3.20 -2.91 -15.89
N LEU A 73 -1.94 -3.24 -16.14
CA LEU A 73 -1.20 -2.85 -17.35
C LEU A 73 -0.69 -4.06 -18.16
N GLY A 74 -0.68 -5.25 -17.54
CA GLY A 74 -0.33 -6.52 -18.17
C GLY A 74 1.18 -6.72 -18.32
N GLU A 75 1.80 -5.91 -19.18
CA GLU A 75 3.22 -6.06 -19.54
C GLU A 75 4.16 -5.25 -18.65
N ALA A 76 5.30 -5.85 -18.30
CA ALA A 76 6.27 -5.24 -17.39
C ALA A 76 6.86 -3.94 -17.96
N VAL A 77 7.18 -3.91 -19.25
CA VAL A 77 7.72 -2.72 -19.94
C VAL A 77 6.72 -1.58 -19.92
N VAL A 78 5.43 -1.88 -20.14
CA VAL A 78 4.35 -0.88 -20.09
C VAL A 78 4.25 -0.30 -18.67
N ALA A 79 4.27 -1.15 -17.64
CA ALA A 79 4.23 -0.68 -16.25
C ALA A 79 5.43 0.19 -15.87
N GLN A 80 6.65 -0.17 -16.29
CA GLN A 80 7.84 0.63 -16.04
C GLN A 80 7.79 1.99 -16.75
N ASN A 81 7.38 1.98 -18.02
CA ASN A 81 7.26 3.21 -18.80
C ASN A 81 6.19 4.13 -18.22
N PHE A 82 5.03 3.59 -17.88
CA PHE A 82 3.93 4.35 -17.29
C PHE A 82 4.33 4.98 -15.94
N ALA A 83 5.02 4.23 -15.07
CA ALA A 83 5.51 4.76 -13.80
C ALA A 83 6.52 5.90 -14.00
N ARG A 84 7.43 5.76 -14.96
CA ARG A 84 8.41 6.80 -15.28
C ARG A 84 7.75 8.07 -15.84
N GLU A 85 6.78 7.95 -16.73
CA GLU A 85 6.07 9.12 -17.26
C GLU A 85 5.25 9.81 -16.16
N LEU A 86 4.58 9.05 -15.29
CA LEU A 86 3.90 9.62 -14.12
C LEU A 86 4.86 10.36 -13.18
N GLN A 87 6.06 9.83 -12.98
CA GLN A 87 7.07 10.49 -12.16
C GLN A 87 7.51 11.84 -12.74
N LYS A 88 7.58 11.97 -14.08
CA LYS A 88 7.85 13.27 -14.74
C LYS A 88 6.73 14.28 -14.51
N GLU A 89 5.50 13.81 -14.39
CA GLU A 89 4.31 14.61 -14.02
C GLU A 89 4.21 14.86 -12.50
N GLY A 90 5.22 14.47 -11.71
CA GLY A 90 5.24 14.65 -10.26
C GLY A 90 4.43 13.64 -9.46
N ILE A 91 3.96 12.56 -10.11
CA ILE A 91 3.16 11.51 -9.47
C ILE A 91 4.06 10.31 -9.18
N TYR A 92 4.32 10.05 -7.91
CA TYR A 92 5.14 8.91 -7.50
C TYR A 92 4.33 7.61 -7.50
N VAL A 93 4.70 6.69 -8.38
CA VAL A 93 4.17 5.34 -8.42
C VAL A 93 5.27 4.34 -8.76
N THR A 94 5.13 3.10 -8.26
CA THR A 94 6.05 2.00 -8.60
C THR A 94 5.28 0.89 -9.30
N GLY A 95 5.77 0.46 -10.46
CA GLY A 95 5.23 -0.69 -11.17
C GLY A 95 5.59 -2.01 -10.49
N PHE A 96 4.58 -2.85 -10.24
CA PHE A 96 4.76 -4.24 -9.83
C PHE A 96 4.75 -5.15 -11.06
N PHE A 97 5.81 -5.94 -11.22
CA PHE A 97 5.96 -6.94 -12.27
C PHE A 97 6.74 -8.14 -11.70
N TYR A 98 6.95 -9.18 -12.52
CA TYR A 98 7.69 -10.38 -12.12
C TYR A 98 9.08 -10.03 -11.53
N PRO A 99 9.50 -10.64 -10.41
CA PRO A 99 8.94 -11.83 -9.73
C PRO A 99 7.87 -11.54 -8.67
N VAL A 100 7.56 -10.27 -8.40
CA VAL A 100 6.63 -9.87 -7.32
C VAL A 100 5.18 -10.22 -7.67
N VAL A 101 4.83 -10.18 -8.95
CA VAL A 101 3.53 -10.64 -9.49
C VAL A 101 3.75 -11.58 -10.68
N PRO A 102 2.78 -12.48 -11.00
CA PRO A 102 2.89 -13.34 -12.17
C PRO A 102 3.13 -12.58 -13.47
N LYS A 103 3.80 -13.23 -14.44
CA LYS A 103 4.00 -12.68 -15.78
C LYS A 103 2.65 -12.36 -16.43
N GLY A 104 2.57 -11.26 -17.19
CA GLY A 104 1.33 -10.79 -17.84
C GLY A 104 0.32 -10.14 -16.88
N GLN A 105 0.68 -9.94 -15.60
CA GLN A 105 -0.17 -9.26 -14.61
C GLN A 105 0.53 -8.03 -14.01
N ALA A 106 1.37 -7.35 -14.80
CA ALA A 106 2.00 -6.12 -14.35
C ALA A 106 0.93 -5.06 -14.03
N ARG A 107 1.14 -4.34 -12.94
CA ARG A 107 0.15 -3.38 -12.41
C ARG A 107 0.83 -2.26 -11.63
N ILE A 108 0.13 -1.14 -11.51
CA ILE A 108 0.56 -0.01 -10.69
C ILE A 108 -0.50 0.22 -9.61
N PRO A 109 -0.14 0.28 -8.32
CA PRO A 109 -1.08 0.67 -7.27
C PRO A 109 -1.48 2.14 -7.49
N HIS A 110 -2.67 2.55 -7.05
CA HIS A 110 -3.03 3.96 -7.06
C HIS A 110 -1.93 4.81 -6.38
N PRO A 111 -1.61 5.97 -6.93
CA PRO A 111 -0.59 6.85 -6.37
C PRO A 111 -0.95 7.21 -4.94
N ASP A 112 0.06 7.17 -4.08
CA ASP A 112 -0.07 7.80 -2.78
C ASP A 112 -0.09 9.31 -3.00
N VAL A 113 -1.25 9.92 -2.77
CA VAL A 113 -1.42 11.38 -2.77
C VAL A 113 -0.87 12.01 -1.49
N GLY A 114 -0.37 11.19 -0.56
CA GLY A 114 0.34 11.58 0.65
C GLY A 114 1.83 11.80 0.42
N GLY A 115 2.19 12.98 -0.07
CA GLY A 115 3.52 13.54 0.12
C GLY A 115 4.53 13.17 -0.97
N ALA A 116 4.65 14.06 -1.96
CA ALA A 116 5.98 14.50 -2.34
C ALA A 116 6.66 15.03 -1.06
N TYR A 117 7.42 14.18 -0.37
CA TYR A 117 8.40 14.66 0.59
C TYR A 117 9.56 15.28 -0.21
N PRO A 118 10.08 16.45 0.20
CA PRO A 118 11.40 16.89 -0.25
C PRO A 118 12.48 15.90 0.16
#